data_AF-A1RQF3-F1
#
_entry.id   AF-A1RQF3-F1
#
_cell.length_a   1.000
_cell.length_b   1.000
_cell.length_c   1.000
_cell.angle_alpha   90.00
_cell.angle_beta   90.00
_cell.angle_gamma   90.00
#
_symmetry.space_group_name_H-M   'P 1'
#
loop_
_entity.id
_entity.type
_entity.pdbx_description
1 polymer ?
#
loop_
_entity_poly.entity_id
_entity_poly.type
_entity_poly.pdbx_seq_one_letter_code
_entity_poly.pdbx_strand_id
1 'polypeptide(L)'
;MYLYFGRMKIGPLVGYLWLLGRRLYLKLGWRPRDTVYLGSVDDLLGVAVRVRRLVPRPLPVRQLVAALVDALKKAYYVASRCRDSPRWKIRAWEAAMAIEYAASALAMYWPSAAKKILDDG
;
A
#
# COMPACT_ATOMS: atom_id res chain seq x y z
N MET A 1 -15.04 -6.29 5.10
CA MET A 1 -13.85 -5.91 5.88
C MET A 1 -12.75 -5.44 4.95
N TYR A 2 -12.01 -4.37 5.30
CA TYR A 2 -10.88 -3.86 4.51
C TYR A 2 -9.79 -4.92 4.40
N LEU A 3 -9.03 -4.93 3.30
CA LEU A 3 -7.84 -5.77 3.23
C LEU A 3 -6.67 -5.02 3.86
N TYR A 4 -6.09 -5.61 4.90
CA TYR A 4 -4.94 -5.06 5.59
C TYR A 4 -3.67 -5.43 4.82
N PHE A 5 -2.85 -4.43 4.49
CA PHE A 5 -1.67 -4.59 3.65
C PHE A 5 -0.36 -4.65 4.44
N GLY A 6 -0.31 -4.04 5.63
CA GLY A 6 0.89 -4.07 6.46
C GLY A 6 1.07 -2.81 7.28
N ARG A 7 2.03 -2.88 8.21
CA ARG A 7 2.48 -1.73 8.98
C ARG A 7 3.47 -0.94 8.15
N MET A 8 3.14 0.32 7.89
CA MET A 8 3.99 1.29 7.24
C MET A 8 4.72 2.11 8.31
N LYS A 9 6.04 2.23 8.22
CA LYS A 9 6.86 3.11 9.06
C LYS A 9 7.70 4.02 8.18
N ILE A 10 7.48 5.32 8.29
CA ILE A 10 8.21 6.35 7.55
C ILE A 10 8.59 7.48 8.50
N GLY A 11 9.87 7.51 8.90
CA GLY A 11 10.32 8.45 9.93
C GLY A 11 9.46 8.33 11.20
N PRO A 12 8.84 9.41 11.70
CA PRO A 12 7.95 9.37 12.86
C PRO A 12 6.55 8.82 12.54
N LEU A 13 6.17 8.71 11.26
CA LEU A 13 4.86 8.23 10.86
C LEU A 13 4.82 6.70 10.95
N VAL A 14 3.95 6.19 11.80
CA VAL A 14 3.64 4.76 11.90
C VAL A 14 2.16 4.59 11.68
N GLY A 15 1.80 3.70 10.77
CA GLY A 15 0.40 3.39 10.52
C GLY A 15 0.22 2.06 9.80
N TYR A 16 -1.02 1.75 9.50
CA TYR A 16 -1.41 0.53 8.81
C TYR A 16 -2.02 0.90 7.46
N LEU A 17 -1.49 0.33 6.39
CA LEU A 17 -2.01 0.53 5.05
C LEU A 17 -3.19 -0.41 4.81
N TRP A 18 -4.31 0.14 4.35
CA TRP A 18 -5.57 -0.55 4.15
C TRP A 18 -6.02 -0.35 2.70
N LEU A 19 -6.54 -1.40 2.08
CA LEU A 19 -7.17 -1.35 0.77
C LEU A 19 -8.68 -1.51 0.90
N LEU A 20 -9.40 -0.71 0.12
CA LEU A 20 -10.82 -0.90 -0.16
C LEU A 20 -11.07 -0.78 -1.67
N GLY A 21 -11.33 -1.88 -2.36
CA GLY A 21 -11.34 -1.93 -3.82
C GLY A 21 -9.96 -1.52 -4.36
N ARG A 22 -9.90 -0.37 -5.05
CA ARG A 22 -8.64 0.23 -5.54
C ARG A 22 -8.14 1.38 -4.66
N ARG A 23 -8.81 1.68 -3.54
CA ARG A 23 -8.54 2.86 -2.71
C ARG A 23 -7.62 2.51 -1.54
N LEU A 24 -6.52 3.25 -1.41
CA LEU A 24 -5.57 3.15 -0.30
C LEU A 24 -5.94 4.11 0.83
N TYR A 25 -5.89 3.59 2.04
CA TYR A 25 -6.08 4.32 3.27
C TYR A 25 -4.90 4.05 4.22
N LEU A 26 -4.50 5.05 4.98
CA LEU A 26 -3.51 4.94 6.03
C LEU A 26 -4.19 5.14 7.38
N LYS A 27 -4.15 4.11 8.22
CA LYS A 27 -4.71 4.14 9.57
C LYS A 27 -3.59 4.40 10.58
N LEU A 28 -3.55 5.60 11.13
CA LEU A 28 -2.51 6.08 12.06
C LEU A 28 -2.80 5.68 13.52
N GLY A 29 -4.04 5.32 13.83
CA GLY A 29 -4.48 4.96 15.17
C GLY A 29 -5.74 4.09 15.13
N TRP A 30 -6.24 3.70 16.30
CA TRP A 30 -7.41 2.83 16.39
C TRP A 30 -8.72 3.58 16.13
N ARG A 31 -8.76 4.90 16.35
CA ARG A 31 -9.98 5.70 16.21
C ARG A 31 -10.36 5.84 14.73
N PRO A 32 -11.66 5.89 14.40
CA PRO A 32 -12.10 6.07 13.01
C PRO A 32 -11.50 7.31 12.33
N ARG A 33 -11.38 8.42 13.07
CA ARG A 33 -10.81 9.70 12.58
C ARG A 33 -9.32 9.64 12.22
N ASP A 34 -8.61 8.61 12.67
CA ASP A 34 -7.18 8.43 12.40
C ASP A 34 -6.96 7.70 11.06
N THR A 35 -8.00 7.55 10.23
CA THR A 35 -7.95 6.93 8.91
C THR A 35 -7.85 8.02 7.84
N VAL A 36 -6.72 8.06 7.13
CA VAL A 36 -6.43 9.05 6.08
C VAL A 36 -6.56 8.40 4.71
N TYR A 37 -7.35 9.01 3.82
CA TYR A 37 -7.44 8.55 2.43
C TYR A 37 -6.18 8.97 1.64
N LEU A 38 -5.43 7.99 1.14
CA LEU A 38 -4.18 8.22 0.42
C LEU A 38 -4.36 8.35 -1.09
N GLY A 39 -5.34 7.70 -1.70
CA GLY A 39 -5.51 7.74 -3.16
C GLY A 39 -5.88 6.38 -3.75
N SER A 40 -5.68 6.21 -5.06
CA SER A 40 -5.84 4.93 -5.73
C SER A 40 -4.51 4.17 -5.76
N VAL A 41 -4.58 2.84 -5.75
CA VAL A 41 -3.45 1.95 -6.06
C VAL A 41 -2.90 2.22 -7.47
N ASP A 42 -3.73 2.74 -8.38
CA ASP A 42 -3.32 3.09 -9.75
C ASP A 42 -2.46 4.35 -9.85
N ASP A 43 -2.51 5.19 -8.80
CA ASP A 43 -1.79 6.46 -8.72
C ASP A 43 -0.86 6.45 -7.51
N LEU A 44 0.14 5.56 -7.55
CA LEU A 44 1.14 5.43 -6.48
C LEU A 44 1.95 6.72 -6.30
N LEU A 45 2.10 7.55 -7.34
CA LEU A 45 2.77 8.84 -7.24
C LEU A 45 1.94 9.84 -6.44
N GLY A 46 0.64 9.96 -6.71
CA GLY A 46 -0.27 10.78 -5.91
C GLY A 46 -0.35 10.32 -4.45
N VAL A 47 -0.35 9.00 -4.23
CA VAL A 47 -0.23 8.40 -2.88
C VAL A 47 1.05 8.84 -2.20
N ALA A 48 2.20 8.75 -2.86
CA ALA A 48 3.49 9.18 -2.31
C ALA A 48 3.47 10.68 -1.95
N VAL A 49 2.91 11.54 -2.80
CA VAL A 49 2.78 12.98 -2.52
C VAL A 49 1.92 13.23 -1.27
N ARG A 50 0.80 12.53 -1.13
CA ARG A 50 -0.07 12.66 0.05
C ARG A 50 0.61 12.16 1.33
N VAL A 51 1.26 11.01 1.29
CA VAL A 51 2.01 10.51 2.45
C VAL A 51 3.12 11.49 2.83
N ARG A 52 3.83 12.06 1.85
CA ARG A 52 4.86 13.09 2.11
C ARG A 52 4.30 14.34 2.80
N ARG A 53 3.03 14.70 2.58
CA ARG A 53 2.37 15.82 3.28
C ARG A 53 2.02 15.50 4.73
N LEU A 54 1.88 14.22 5.09
CA LEU A 54 1.57 13.78 6.45
C LEU A 54 2.80 13.71 7.37
N VAL A 55 4.01 13.77 6.81
CA VAL A 55 5.25 13.66 7.59
C VAL A 55 5.94 15.03 7.68
N PRO A 56 6.45 15.43 8.86
CA PRO A 56 7.28 16.62 8.98
C PRO A 56 8.50 16.52 8.04
N ARG A 57 8.84 17.63 7.38
CA ARG A 57 10.05 17.73 6.55
C ARG A 57 11.30 17.81 7.44
N PRO A 58 12.45 17.29 7.02
CA PRO A 58 12.72 16.66 5.71
C PRO A 58 12.45 15.14 5.71
N LEU A 59 11.68 14.66 4.72
CA LEU A 59 11.50 13.23 4.49
C LEU A 59 12.22 12.79 3.20
N PRO A 60 13.18 11.84 3.27
CA PRO A 60 13.80 11.29 2.08
C PRO A 60 12.79 10.45 1.28
N VAL A 61 12.57 10.83 0.02
CA VAL A 61 11.66 10.15 -0.93
C VAL A 61 11.96 8.66 -1.04
N ARG A 62 13.23 8.26 -0.95
CA ARG A 62 13.66 6.85 -0.98
C ARG A 62 13.06 6.02 0.16
N GLN A 63 12.98 6.57 1.37
CA GLN A 63 12.39 5.84 2.51
C GLN A 63 10.89 5.68 2.35
N LEU A 64 10.21 6.71 1.84
CA LEU A 64 8.79 6.64 1.51
C LEU A 64 8.50 5.56 0.47
N VAL A 65 9.24 5.56 -0.64
CA VAL A 65 9.10 4.55 -1.70
C VAL A 65 9.38 3.16 -1.14
N ALA A 66 10.44 2.98 -0.35
CA ALA A 66 10.76 1.69 0.26
C ALA A 66 9.64 1.17 1.18
N ALA A 67 9.06 2.04 2.02
CA ALA A 67 7.97 1.67 2.91
C ALA A 67 6.68 1.32 2.15
N LEU A 68 6.38 2.04 1.06
CA LEU A 68 5.25 1.72 0.17
C LEU A 68 5.45 0.36 -0.52
N VAL A 69 6.64 0.12 -1.07
CA VAL A 69 7.00 -1.15 -1.72
C VAL A 69 6.89 -2.32 -0.74
N ASP A 70 7.43 -2.17 0.47
CA ASP A 70 7.36 -3.22 1.51
C ASP A 70 5.91 -3.52 1.94
N ALA A 71 5.08 -2.48 2.08
CA ALA A 71 3.66 -2.65 2.39
C ALA A 71 2.90 -3.35 1.25
N LEU A 72 3.16 -2.97 -0.01
CA LEU A 72 2.53 -3.59 -1.18
C LEU A 72 3.02 -5.03 -1.41
N LYS A 73 4.28 -5.33 -1.11
CA LYS A 73 4.80 -6.71 -1.15
C LYS A 73 4.08 -7.61 -0.15
N LYS A 74 4.00 -7.18 1.11
CA LYS A 74 3.31 -7.95 2.17
C LYS A 74 1.83 -8.15 1.86
N ALA A 75 1.21 -7.12 1.30
CA ALA A 75 -0.14 -7.19 0.79
C ALA A 75 -0.32 -8.22 -0.32
N TYR A 76 0.55 -8.18 -1.32
CA TYR A 76 0.53 -9.10 -2.44
C TYR A 76 0.70 -10.54 -1.97
N TYR A 77 1.67 -10.80 -1.10
CA TYR A 77 1.88 -12.12 -0.49
C TYR A 77 0.62 -12.66 0.20
N VAL A 78 -0.05 -11.83 1.02
CA VAL A 78 -1.30 -12.26 1.68
C VAL A 78 -2.42 -12.48 0.66
N ALA A 79 -2.55 -11.58 -0.32
CA ALA A 79 -3.58 -11.67 -1.35
C ALA A 79 -3.38 -12.88 -2.29
N SER A 80 -2.13 -13.26 -2.58
CA SER A 80 -1.78 -14.37 -3.45
C SER A 80 -1.87 -15.73 -2.75
N ARG A 81 -1.65 -15.78 -1.43
CA ARG A 81 -1.63 -17.03 -0.64
C ARG A 81 -2.90 -17.32 0.14
N CYS A 82 -3.67 -16.30 0.52
CA CYS A 82 -4.91 -16.51 1.27
C CYS A 82 -6.10 -16.77 0.33
N ARG A 83 -6.96 -17.72 0.73
CA ARG A 83 -8.28 -17.87 0.10
C ARG A 83 -9.20 -16.71 0.50
N ASP A 84 -10.14 -16.40 -0.39
CA ASP A 84 -11.23 -15.47 -0.12
C ASP A 84 -11.91 -15.82 1.20
N SER A 85 -11.99 -14.85 2.11
CA SER A 85 -12.76 -14.99 3.34
C SER A 85 -14.13 -14.34 3.16
N PRO A 86 -15.23 -14.98 3.59
CA PRO A 86 -16.56 -14.37 3.58
C PRO A 86 -16.65 -13.11 4.46
N ARG A 87 -15.66 -12.87 5.34
CA ARG A 87 -15.58 -11.64 6.14
C ARG A 87 -14.98 -10.47 5.34
N TRP A 88 -14.22 -10.73 4.27
CA TRP A 88 -13.55 -9.70 3.49
C TRP A 88 -14.52 -8.97 2.56
N LYS A 89 -14.37 -7.65 2.43
CA LYS A 89 -15.20 -6.83 1.51
C LYS A 89 -14.62 -6.81 0.09
N ILE A 90 -13.39 -7.27 -0.06
CA ILE A 90 -12.66 -7.39 -1.33
C ILE A 90 -12.20 -8.84 -1.40
N ARG A 91 -12.26 -9.43 -2.59
CA ARG A 91 -11.70 -10.76 -2.79
C ARG A 91 -10.17 -10.69 -2.80
N ALA A 92 -9.51 -11.70 -2.28
CA ALA A 92 -8.05 -11.82 -2.27
C ALA A 92 -7.48 -11.65 -3.69
N TRP A 93 -8.10 -12.30 -4.69
CA TRP A 93 -7.67 -12.17 -6.09
C TRP A 93 -7.88 -10.75 -6.66
N GLU A 94 -8.94 -10.05 -6.27
CA GLU A 94 -9.17 -8.66 -6.71
C GLU A 94 -8.08 -7.73 -6.19
N ALA A 95 -7.64 -7.96 -4.95
CA ALA A 95 -6.54 -7.21 -4.36
C ALA A 95 -5.19 -7.57 -5.00
N ALA A 96 -4.92 -8.85 -5.27
CA ALA A 96 -3.70 -9.28 -5.96
C ALA A 96 -3.61 -8.63 -7.35
N MET A 97 -4.68 -8.71 -8.15
CA MET A 97 -4.79 -8.06 -9.46
C MET A 97 -4.58 -6.54 -9.39
N ALA A 98 -5.15 -5.87 -8.38
CA ALA A 98 -4.95 -4.43 -8.20
C ALA A 98 -3.48 -4.08 -7.91
N ILE A 99 -2.79 -4.90 -7.11
CA ILE A 99 -1.37 -4.70 -6.80
C ILE A 99 -0.48 -5.02 -8.01
N GLU A 100 -0.78 -6.08 -8.75
CA GLU A 100 -0.10 -6.42 -10.01
C GLU A 100 -0.19 -5.27 -11.01
N TYR A 101 -1.40 -4.73 -11.22
CA TYR A 101 -1.61 -3.58 -12.09
C TYR A 101 -0.81 -2.35 -11.62
N ALA A 102 -0.78 -2.09 -10.32
CA ALA A 102 0.03 -1.03 -9.72
C ALA A 102 1.53 -1.22 -9.99
N ALA A 103 2.01 -2.46 -9.83
CA ALA A 103 3.40 -2.81 -10.05
C ALA A 103 3.77 -2.68 -11.52
N SER A 104 2.91 -3.11 -12.45
CA SER A 104 3.11 -2.90 -13.89
C SER A 104 3.17 -1.42 -14.26
N ALA A 105 2.27 -0.60 -13.71
CA ALA A 105 2.30 0.85 -13.91
C ALA A 105 3.58 1.48 -13.35
N LEU A 106 4.01 1.03 -12.15
CA LEU A 106 5.25 1.47 -11.53
C LEU A 106 6.49 1.01 -12.31
N ALA A 107 6.44 -0.14 -12.98
CA ALA A 107 7.58 -0.69 -13.71
C ALA A 107 8.08 0.24 -14.81
N MET A 108 7.20 1.06 -15.40
CA MET A 108 7.58 2.07 -16.40
C MET A 108 8.50 3.16 -15.84
N TYR A 109 8.37 3.49 -14.55
CA TYR A 109 9.15 4.55 -13.90
C TYR A 109 10.24 4.01 -12.97
N TRP A 110 10.00 2.85 -12.36
CA TRP A 110 10.85 2.26 -11.34
C TRP A 110 10.84 0.72 -11.38
N PRO A 111 11.47 0.10 -12.40
CA PRO A 111 11.43 -1.35 -12.61
C PRO A 111 11.86 -2.18 -11.39
N SER A 112 12.88 -1.72 -10.67
CA SER A 112 13.40 -2.40 -9.49
C SER A 112 12.44 -2.37 -8.29
N ALA A 113 11.57 -1.36 -8.19
CA ALA A 113 10.55 -1.27 -7.17
C ALA A 113 9.36 -2.17 -7.51
N ALA A 114 8.92 -2.14 -8.78
CA ALA A 114 7.88 -3.03 -9.28
C ALA A 114 8.24 -4.51 -9.09
N LYS A 115 9.48 -4.88 -9.47
CA LYS A 115 9.98 -6.25 -9.26
C LYS A 115 9.95 -6.63 -7.78
N LYS A 116 10.38 -5.75 -6.87
CA LYS A 116 10.33 -6.02 -5.42
C LYS A 116 8.92 -6.23 -4.86
N ILE A 117 7.89 -5.61 -5.45
CA ILE A 117 6.49 -5.80 -5.02
C ILE A 117 6.04 -7.22 -5.39
N LEU A 118 6.38 -7.67 -6.60
CA LEU A 118 5.94 -8.96 -7.16
C LEU A 118 6.85 -10.14 -6.79
N ASP A 119 8.11 -9.88 -6.43
CA ASP A 119 9.05 -10.89 -5.96
C ASP A 119 8.59 -11.40 -4.60
N ASP A 120 7.94 -12.56 -4.62
CA ASP A 120 7.40 -13.30 -3.48
C ASP A 120 8.50 -14.02 -2.67
N GLY A 121 9.66 -13.38 -2.48
CA GLY A 121 10.82 -14.00 -1.82
C GLY A 121 11.65 -14.82 -2.79
#